data_AF-A0A3N5ILJ1-F1
#
_entry.id   AF-A0A3N5ILJ1-F1
#
_cell.length_a   1.000
_cell.length_b   1.000
_cell.length_c   1.000
_cell.angle_alpha   90.00
_cell.angle_beta   90.00
_cell.angle_gamma   90.00
#
_symmetry.space_group_name_H-M   'P 1'
#
loop_
_entity.id
_entity.type
_entity.pdbx_description
1 polymer ?
#
loop_
_entity_poly.entity_id
_entity_poly.type
_entity_poly.pdbx_seq_one_letter_code
_entity_poly.pdbx_strand_id
1 'polypeptide(L)'
;TQAASTGVDVAGTINGEAAIGSGTTLTGAPGTSIEGLVVSYSGTATGNVGNLTLTLGVAEAFSRTLVNITDSHGGFVAYKQTSLQTSMDNLDSKMKQMEARLDKRMETLTNQYIAMETALGKMQSMSSWLSSQINTFSN
;
A
#
# COMPACT_ATOMS: atom_id res chain seq x y z
N THR A 1 31.12 -50.21 -40.39
CA THR A 1 29.94 -49.92 -39.53
C THR A 1 30.11 -48.51 -39.00
N GLN A 2 29.32 -47.58 -39.54
CA GLN A 2 29.45 -46.14 -39.26
C GLN A 2 28.74 -45.87 -37.92
N ALA A 3 29.50 -45.75 -36.83
CA ALA A 3 28.97 -45.25 -35.58
C ALA A 3 28.71 -43.76 -35.76
N ALA A 4 27.44 -43.36 -35.81
CA ALA A 4 27.05 -41.98 -35.68
C ALA A 4 27.59 -41.47 -34.34
N SER A 5 28.68 -40.70 -34.39
CA SER A 5 29.03 -39.82 -33.28
C SER A 5 27.96 -38.72 -33.30
N THR A 6 26.84 -38.98 -32.65
CA THR A 6 25.89 -37.94 -32.23
C THR A 6 26.74 -36.83 -31.65
N GLY A 7 26.67 -35.64 -32.25
CA GLY A 7 27.53 -34.51 -31.91
C GLY A 7 27.68 -34.41 -30.41
N VAL A 8 28.92 -34.48 -29.93
CA VAL A 8 29.19 -34.45 -28.49
C VAL A 8 28.72 -33.08 -28.00
N ASP A 9 27.66 -33.06 -27.20
CA ASP A 9 27.17 -31.84 -26.57
C ASP A 9 28.28 -31.28 -25.66
N VAL A 10 28.53 -29.98 -25.77
CA VAL A 10 29.50 -29.30 -24.91
C VAL A 10 28.94 -29.30 -23.49
N ALA A 11 29.54 -30.10 -22.61
CA ALA A 11 29.28 -30.03 -21.17
C ALA A 11 30.19 -28.98 -20.54
N GLY A 12 29.60 -28.02 -19.81
CA GLY A 12 30.36 -26.92 -19.23
C GLY A 12 29.61 -26.18 -18.12
N THR A 13 30.35 -25.33 -17.43
CA THR A 13 29.81 -24.41 -16.41
C THR A 13 29.94 -22.97 -16.88
N ILE A 14 28.93 -22.15 -16.64
CA ILE A 14 29.03 -20.69 -16.81
C ILE A 14 29.04 -20.07 -15.42
N ASN A 15 30.09 -19.32 -15.09
CA ASN A 15 30.26 -18.70 -13.77
C ASN A 15 30.19 -19.69 -12.59
N GLY A 16 30.67 -20.92 -12.78
CA GLY A 16 30.64 -21.99 -11.78
C GLY A 16 29.33 -22.78 -11.69
N GLU A 17 28.27 -22.32 -12.36
CA GLU A 17 26.96 -22.99 -12.40
C GLU A 17 26.84 -23.91 -13.61
N ALA A 18 26.16 -25.06 -13.44
CA ALA A 18 25.97 -26.04 -14.50
C ALA A 18 25.12 -25.47 -15.65
N ALA A 19 25.65 -25.52 -16.87
CA ALA A 19 24.92 -25.11 -18.07
C ALA A 19 24.46 -26.32 -18.90
N ILE A 20 23.34 -26.17 -19.60
CA ILE A 20 22.76 -27.16 -20.49
C ILE A 20 23.47 -27.05 -21.85
N GLY A 21 24.22 -28.10 -22.19
CA GLY A 21 24.89 -28.25 -23.48
C GLY A 21 23.97 -28.79 -24.56
N SER A 22 23.94 -28.14 -25.72
CA SER A 22 23.33 -28.65 -26.95
C SER A 22 24.22 -28.31 -28.14
N GLY A 23 24.87 -29.31 -28.72
CA GLY A 23 25.94 -29.13 -29.71
C GLY A 23 27.06 -28.25 -29.16
N THR A 24 27.35 -27.14 -29.83
CA THR A 24 28.35 -26.14 -29.41
C THR A 24 27.78 -25.05 -28.50
N THR A 25 26.53 -25.15 -28.07
CA THR A 25 25.86 -24.09 -27.30
C THR A 25 25.68 -24.50 -25.85
N LEU A 26 26.11 -23.62 -24.93
CA LEU A 26 25.83 -23.70 -23.50
C LEU A 26 24.72 -22.71 -23.16
N THR A 27 23.62 -23.21 -22.61
CA THR A 27 22.49 -22.40 -22.14
C THR A 27 22.40 -22.51 -20.63
N GLY A 28 22.28 -21.39 -19.93
CA GLY A 28 22.10 -21.43 -18.47
C GLY A 28 20.79 -22.06 -18.06
N ALA A 29 20.83 -22.92 -17.04
CA ALA A 29 19.69 -23.67 -16.56
C ALA A 29 18.64 -22.76 -15.90
N PRO A 30 17.33 -23.09 -16.02
CA PRO A 30 16.28 -22.35 -15.34
C PRO A 30 16.45 -22.38 -13.82
N GLY A 31 16.21 -21.25 -13.15
CA GLY A 31 16.39 -21.10 -11.70
C GLY A 31 17.82 -20.80 -11.24
N THR A 32 18.74 -20.48 -12.16
CA THR A 32 20.13 -20.11 -11.83
C THR A 32 20.44 -18.66 -12.20
N SER A 33 21.54 -18.12 -11.68
CA SER A 33 22.03 -16.77 -12.02
C SER A 33 22.43 -16.59 -13.49
N ILE A 34 22.44 -17.68 -14.27
CA ILE A 34 22.76 -17.71 -15.70
C ILE A 34 21.53 -18.03 -16.57
N GLU A 35 20.33 -18.13 -15.98
CA GLU A 35 19.10 -18.46 -16.70
C GLU A 35 18.87 -17.52 -17.90
N GLY A 36 18.65 -18.12 -19.09
CA GLY A 36 18.44 -17.39 -20.34
C GLY A 36 19.72 -16.87 -21.02
N LEU A 37 20.89 -17.05 -20.41
CA LEU A 37 22.18 -16.75 -21.05
C LEU A 37 22.56 -17.89 -22.00
N VAL A 38 22.80 -17.57 -23.26
CA VAL A 38 23.21 -18.51 -24.32
C VAL A 38 24.61 -18.16 -24.80
N VAL A 39 25.54 -19.11 -24.73
CA VAL A 39 26.93 -18.94 -25.13
C VAL A 39 27.30 -20.05 -26.12
N SER A 40 27.72 -19.69 -27.33
CA SER A 40 28.26 -20.65 -28.30
C SER A 40 29.77 -20.80 -28.11
N TYR A 41 30.23 -21.99 -27.78
CA TYR A 41 31.65 -22.35 -27.66
C TYR A 41 32.02 -23.39 -28.74
N SER A 42 32.88 -23.00 -29.68
CA SER A 42 33.35 -23.84 -30.79
C SER A 42 34.81 -24.31 -30.63
N GLY A 43 35.39 -24.19 -29.44
CA GLY A 43 36.79 -24.56 -29.19
C GLY A 43 36.95 -26.03 -28.77
N THR A 44 38.18 -26.54 -28.88
CA THR A 44 38.53 -27.92 -28.50
C THR A 44 39.30 -28.00 -27.17
N ALA A 45 39.46 -26.86 -26.48
CA ALA A 45 40.24 -26.79 -25.24
C ALA A 45 39.35 -27.08 -24.02
N THR A 46 39.81 -27.99 -23.16
CA THR A 46 39.15 -28.29 -21.88
C THR A 46 39.79 -27.43 -20.77
N GLY A 47 38.99 -26.65 -20.04
CA GLY A 47 39.46 -25.79 -18.95
C GLY A 47 38.70 -24.47 -18.85
N ASN A 48 39.31 -23.44 -18.24
CA ASN A 48 38.75 -22.09 -18.23
C ASN A 48 38.94 -21.45 -19.62
N VAL A 49 37.91 -21.52 -20.46
CA VAL A 49 37.97 -21.16 -21.89
C VAL A 49 37.75 -19.67 -22.19
N GLY A 50 37.51 -18.86 -21.16
CA GLY A 50 37.39 -17.41 -21.29
C GLY A 50 36.68 -16.77 -20.10
N ASN A 51 36.73 -15.43 -20.03
CA ASN A 51 35.96 -14.63 -19.09
C ASN A 51 34.91 -13.85 -19.89
N LEU A 52 33.63 -14.00 -19.54
CA LEU A 52 32.53 -13.24 -20.13
C LEU A 52 31.98 -12.27 -19.09
N THR A 53 32.11 -10.98 -19.34
CA THR A 53 31.50 -9.93 -18.51
C THR A 53 30.18 -9.51 -19.15
N LEU A 54 29.05 -9.94 -18.57
CA LEU A 54 27.73 -9.50 -19.00
C LEU A 54 27.37 -8.18 -18.30
N THR A 55 27.36 -7.08 -19.05
CA THR A 55 26.85 -5.80 -18.58
C THR A 55 25.38 -5.70 -18.96
N LEU A 56 24.47 -5.88 -18.00
CA LEU A 56 23.04 -5.64 -18.23
C LEU A 56 22.82 -4.14 -18.48
N GLY A 57 22.28 -3.81 -19.67
CA GLY A 57 22.04 -2.43 -20.07
C GLY A 57 20.78 -1.80 -19.46
N VAL A 58 20.60 -0.50 -19.70
CA VAL A 58 19.50 0.36 -19.18
C VAL A 58 18.09 -0.23 -19.39
N ALA A 59 17.90 -1.08 -20.40
CA ALA A 59 16.62 -1.74 -20.68
C ALA A 59 16.17 -2.71 -19.56
N GLU A 60 17.10 -3.42 -18.92
CA GLU A 60 16.78 -4.35 -17.82
C GLU A 60 16.47 -3.59 -16.53
N ALA A 61 17.22 -2.52 -16.24
CA ALA A 61 16.92 -1.59 -15.15
C ALA A 61 15.55 -0.90 -15.35
N PHE A 62 15.21 -0.54 -16.59
CA PHE A 62 13.92 0.06 -16.94
C PHE A 62 12.77 -0.94 -16.79
N SER A 63 12.94 -2.19 -17.23
CA SER A 63 11.95 -3.26 -17.05
C SER A 63 11.71 -3.57 -15.56
N ARG A 64 12.76 -3.65 -14.75
CA ARG A 64 12.64 -3.82 -13.28
C ARG A 64 11.92 -2.66 -12.61
N THR A 65 12.14 -1.44 -13.10
CA THR A 65 11.45 -0.25 -12.59
C THR A 65 9.96 -0.26 -12.95
N LEU A 66 9.62 -0.63 -14.19
CA LEU A 66 8.23 -0.80 -14.63
C LEU A 66 7.50 -1.89 -13.84
N VAL A 67 8.16 -3.03 -13.56
CA VAL A 67 7.59 -4.08 -12.71
C VAL A 67 7.36 -3.57 -11.29
N ASN A 68 8.32 -2.83 -10.70
CA ASN A 68 8.15 -2.23 -9.36
C ASN A 68 7.03 -1.16 -9.31
N ILE A 69 6.79 -0.42 -10.39
CA ILE A 69 5.72 0.58 -10.43
C ILE A 69 4.35 -0.06 -10.65
N THR A 70 4.30 -1.13 -11.45
CA THR A 70 3.04 -1.78 -11.90
C THR A 70 2.63 -2.98 -11.04
N ASP A 71 3.45 -3.37 -10.07
CA ASP A 71 3.08 -4.42 -9.12
C ASP A 71 1.82 -4.00 -8.33
N SER A 72 0.78 -4.82 -8.45
CA SER A 72 -0.53 -4.63 -7.81
C SER A 72 -0.51 -4.87 -6.31
N HIS A 73 0.52 -5.54 -5.78
CA HIS A 73 0.60 -5.94 -4.37
C HIS A 73 1.58 -5.08 -3.55
N GLY A 74 2.55 -4.43 -4.20
CA GLY A 74 3.58 -3.60 -3.54
C GLY A 74 4.02 -2.36 -4.31
N GLY A 75 3.46 -2.10 -5.49
CA GLY A 75 3.83 -0.97 -6.33
C GLY A 75 3.33 0.37 -5.79
N PHE A 76 3.99 1.45 -6.23
CA PHE A 76 3.73 2.82 -5.77
C PHE A 76 2.24 3.22 -5.90
N VAL A 77 1.54 2.73 -6.93
CA VAL A 77 0.13 3.03 -7.17
C VAL A 77 -0.77 2.39 -6.10
N ALA A 78 -0.54 1.13 -5.76
CA ALA A 78 -1.28 0.44 -4.71
C ALA A 78 -1.07 1.11 -3.34
N TYR A 79 0.16 1.53 -3.04
CA TYR A 79 0.47 2.28 -1.81
C TYR A 79 -0.28 3.62 -1.75
N LYS A 80 -0.33 4.36 -2.86
CA LYS A 80 -1.09 5.62 -2.93
C LYS A 80 -2.58 5.40 -2.72
N GLN A 81 -3.15 4.35 -3.31
CA GLN A 81 -4.56 4.00 -3.11
C GLN A 81 -4.86 3.67 -1.64
N THR A 82 -4.04 2.83 -1.00
CA THR A 82 -4.18 2.51 0.43
C THR A 82 -4.03 3.74 1.33
N SER A 83 -3.11 4.65 0.99
CA SER A 83 -2.92 5.90 1.73
C SER A 83 -4.13 6.85 1.61
N LEU A 84 -4.72 6.94 0.41
CA LEU A 84 -5.95 7.70 0.21
C LEU A 84 -7.14 7.08 0.95
N GLN A 85 -7.30 5.75 0.89
CA GLN A 85 -8.36 5.05 1.63
C GLN A 85 -8.21 5.28 3.14
N THR A 86 -7.01 5.12 3.69
CA THR A 86 -6.72 5.43 5.10
C THR A 86 -7.05 6.89 5.44
N SER A 87 -6.80 7.83 4.53
CA SER A 87 -7.14 9.24 4.73
C SER A 87 -8.66 9.45 4.77
N MET A 88 -9.40 8.77 3.90
CA MET A 88 -10.87 8.80 3.89
C MET A 88 -11.45 8.22 5.18
N ASP A 89 -10.96 7.08 5.65
CA ASP A 89 -11.44 6.42 6.87
C ASP A 89 -11.20 7.28 8.13
N ASN A 90 -10.06 7.98 8.16
CA ASN A 90 -9.74 8.93 9.23
C ASN A 90 -10.66 10.16 9.20
N LEU A 91 -11.01 10.66 8.02
CA LEU A 91 -11.96 11.78 7.88
C LEU A 91 -13.37 11.36 8.30
N ASP A 92 -13.83 10.17 7.89
CA ASP A 92 -15.11 9.61 8.32
C ASP A 92 -15.21 9.46 9.84
N SER A 93 -14.16 8.94 10.46
CA SER A 93 -14.07 8.82 11.92
C SER A 93 -14.13 10.18 12.63
N LYS A 94 -13.49 11.21 12.07
CA LYS A 94 -13.56 12.59 12.60
C LYS A 94 -14.96 13.17 12.46
N MET A 95 -15.62 12.95 11.32
CA MET A 95 -16.99 13.42 11.10
C MET A 95 -17.95 12.84 12.14
N LYS A 96 -17.92 11.51 12.35
CA LYS A 96 -18.74 10.83 13.36
C LYS A 96 -18.51 11.36 14.77
N GLN A 97 -17.27 11.66 15.14
CA GLN A 97 -16.96 12.25 16.44
C GLN A 97 -17.47 13.69 16.56
N MET A 98 -17.42 14.48 15.49
CA MET A 98 -17.96 15.84 15.47
C MET A 98 -19.48 15.84 15.56
N GLU A 99 -20.17 14.95 14.83
CA GLU A 99 -21.62 14.76 14.90
C GLU A 99 -22.05 14.41 16.32
N ALA A 100 -21.43 13.41 16.95
CA ALA A 100 -21.75 13.03 18.33
C ALA A 100 -21.53 14.20 19.34
N ARG A 101 -20.52 15.05 19.09
CA ARG A 101 -20.28 16.24 19.92
C ARG A 101 -21.34 17.31 19.69
N LEU A 102 -21.79 17.51 18.45
CA LEU A 102 -22.85 18.44 18.11
C LEU A 102 -24.18 18.01 18.71
N ASP A 103 -24.52 16.72 18.65
CA ASP A 103 -25.74 16.17 19.24
C ASP A 103 -25.77 16.39 20.75
N LYS A 104 -24.67 16.05 21.44
CA LYS A 104 -24.55 16.30 22.88
C LYS A 104 -24.63 17.79 23.23
N ARG A 105 -24.08 18.66 22.38
CA ARG A 105 -24.14 20.11 22.58
C ARG A 105 -25.57 20.61 22.39
N MET A 106 -26.28 20.12 21.39
CA MET A 106 -27.68 20.44 21.13
C MET A 106 -28.56 19.99 22.30
N GLU A 107 -28.41 18.76 22.76
CA GLU A 107 -29.11 18.23 23.93
C GLU A 107 -28.86 19.10 25.18
N THR A 108 -27.60 19.46 25.44
CA THR A 108 -27.24 20.34 26.56
C THR A 108 -27.91 21.70 26.45
N LEU A 109 -27.93 22.31 25.26
CA LEU A 109 -28.56 23.61 25.03
C LEU A 109 -30.08 23.54 25.18
N THR A 110 -30.72 22.48 24.68
CA THR A 110 -32.15 22.24 24.86
C THR A 110 -32.51 22.10 26.34
N ASN A 111 -31.72 21.32 27.10
CA ASN A 111 -31.92 21.17 28.54
C ASN A 111 -31.75 22.50 29.29
N GLN A 112 -30.74 23.29 28.91
CA GLN A 112 -30.54 24.64 29.46
C GLN A 112 -31.72 25.57 29.14
N TYR A 113 -32.24 25.51 27.91
CA TYR A 113 -33.41 26.28 27.49
C TYR A 113 -34.65 25.94 28.33
N ILE A 114 -34.97 24.65 28.48
CA ILE A 114 -36.10 24.19 29.30
C ILE A 114 -35.96 24.62 30.77
N ALA A 115 -34.74 24.51 31.32
CA ALA A 115 -34.47 24.95 32.69
C ALA A 115 -34.66 26.47 32.85
N MET A 116 -34.22 27.26 31.86
CA MET A 116 -34.43 28.71 31.84
C MET A 116 -35.92 29.07 31.73
N GLU A 117 -36.68 28.42 30.84
CA GLU A 117 -38.13 28.65 30.74
C GLU A 117 -38.86 28.32 32.05
N THR A 118 -38.48 27.23 32.69
CA THR A 118 -39.04 26.84 33.99
C THR A 118 -38.70 27.87 35.08
N ALA A 119 -37.46 28.36 35.11
CA ALA A 119 -37.04 29.39 36.04
C ALA A 119 -37.78 30.71 35.81
N LEU A 120 -37.93 31.13 34.55
CA LEU A 120 -38.70 32.32 34.17
C LEU A 120 -40.18 32.19 34.56
N GLY A 121 -40.81 31.04 34.33
CA GLY A 121 -42.19 30.79 34.77
C GLY A 121 -42.37 30.89 36.29
N LYS A 122 -41.41 30.37 37.06
CA LYS A 122 -41.38 30.52 38.53
C LYS A 122 -41.18 31.97 38.96
N MET A 123 -40.26 32.70 38.32
CA MET A 123 -40.02 34.12 38.61
C MET A 123 -41.24 34.97 38.29
N GLN A 124 -41.93 34.71 37.17
CA GLN A 124 -43.17 35.40 36.82
C GLN A 124 -44.28 35.13 37.85
N SER A 125 -44.44 33.87 38.27
CA SER A 125 -45.40 33.49 39.31
C SER A 125 -45.08 34.18 40.65
N MET A 126 -43.80 34.24 41.03
CA MET A 126 -43.35 34.93 42.23
C MET A 126 -43.56 36.44 42.15
N SER A 127 -43.29 37.06 40.99
CA SER A 127 -43.55 38.47 40.75
C SER A 127 -45.04 38.79 40.89
N SER A 128 -45.92 38.01 40.27
CA SER A 128 -47.37 38.17 40.39
C SER A 128 -47.86 37.99 41.84
N TRP A 129 -47.31 37.02 42.57
CA TRP A 129 -47.62 36.83 43.99
C TRP A 129 -47.18 38.04 44.84
N LEU A 130 -45.94 38.52 44.66
CA LEU A 130 -45.42 39.71 45.35
C LEU A 130 -46.26 40.96 45.05
N SER A 131 -46.63 41.18 43.79
CA SER A 131 -47.52 42.28 43.40
C SER A 131 -48.89 42.18 44.08
N SER A 132 -49.47 40.97 44.15
CA SER A 132 -50.75 40.75 44.86
C SER A 132 -50.64 41.03 46.36
N GLN A 133 -49.53 40.67 47.00
CA GLN A 133 -49.32 40.96 48.42
C GLN A 133 -49.19 42.46 48.66
N ILE A 134 -48.42 43.18 47.84
CA ILE A 134 -48.27 44.65 47.94
C ILE A 134 -49.62 45.35 47.82
N ASN A 135 -50.44 44.97 46.82
CA ASN A 135 -51.78 45.54 46.64
C ASN A 135 -52.72 45.26 47.82
N THR A 136 -52.51 44.17 48.55
CA THR A 136 -53.31 43.83 49.74
C THR A 136 -52.90 44.70 50.94
N PHE A 137 -51.64 45.11 51.04
CA PHE A 137 -51.15 46.00 52.09
C PHE A 137 -51.41 47.49 51.81
N SER A 138 -51.67 47.87 50.55
CA SER A 138 -51.93 49.27 50.16
C SER A 138 -53.41 49.69 50.24
N ASN A 139 -54.30 48.81 50.69
CA ASN A 139 -55.71 49.07 51.00
C ASN A 139 -55.96 48.86 52.50
#